data_AF-A0AAW9KIH3-F1
#
_entry.id   AF-A0AAW9KIH3-F1
#
_cell.length_a   1.000
_cell.length_b   1.000
_cell.length_c   1.000
_cell.angle_alpha   90.00
_cell.angle_beta   90.00
_cell.angle_gamma   90.00
#
_symmetry.space_group_name_H-M   'P 1'
#
loop_
_entity.id
_entity.type
_entity.pdbx_description
1 polymer ?
#
loop_
_entity_poly.entity_id
_entity_poly.type
_entity_poly.pdbx_seq_one_letter_code
_entity_poly.pdbx_strand_id
1 'polypeptide(L)'
;GQMSDSMKPLTASPIFQEILATVGDKWYLGIIAGAVITAVLQSSSATTGILVALATAGAININNALPIVFGCNIGTCITAMIASVGTNKTAHKAAIMHLIFNLGGTLIFIPVLLSGILGNFVSTLSPGDVSRQIANAHTVFNIVNTAIMLPLTGVLIKIVNRIIPGDDEEDKPGPKYIDDRLLETPVIAAGQVAKETLRMANKAKKGLALAIEAFESNDEKLIKKVYDNEVVVNTLNEAITT
;
A
#
# COMPACT_ATOMS: atom_id res chain seq x y z
N GLY A 1 -15.00 -17.40 -24.60
CA GLY A 1 -14.67 -15.96 -24.51
C GLY A 1 -13.19 -15.83 -24.77
N GLN A 2 -12.74 -14.81 -25.52
CA GLN A 2 -11.41 -14.81 -26.17
C GLN A 2 -10.23 -15.20 -25.25
N MET A 3 -10.24 -14.81 -23.98
CA MET A 3 -9.21 -15.19 -22.99
C MET A 3 -9.31 -16.68 -22.56
N SER A 4 -10.51 -17.20 -22.34
CA SER A 4 -10.73 -18.63 -22.03
C SER A 4 -10.36 -19.53 -23.22
N ASP A 5 -10.68 -19.09 -24.44
CA ASP A 5 -10.32 -19.84 -25.65
C ASP A 5 -8.80 -19.89 -25.89
N SER A 6 -8.08 -18.82 -25.48
CA SER A 6 -6.61 -18.78 -25.52
C SER A 6 -5.94 -19.64 -24.44
N MET A 7 -6.65 -19.94 -23.33
CA MET A 7 -6.12 -20.76 -22.24
C MET A 7 -6.34 -22.27 -22.45
N LYS A 8 -7.30 -22.67 -23.29
CA LYS A 8 -7.61 -24.10 -23.57
C LYS A 8 -6.38 -24.92 -24.01
N PRO A 9 -5.52 -24.46 -24.95
CA PRO A 9 -4.33 -25.23 -25.34
C PRO A 9 -3.33 -25.37 -24.20
N LEU A 10 -3.21 -24.34 -23.34
CA LEU A 10 -2.32 -24.35 -22.20
C LEU A 10 -2.81 -25.34 -21.12
N THR A 11 -4.12 -25.39 -20.87
CA THR A 11 -4.74 -26.35 -19.93
C THR A 11 -4.61 -27.81 -20.36
N ALA A 12 -4.34 -28.06 -21.64
CA ALA A 12 -4.10 -29.40 -22.19
C ALA A 12 -2.61 -29.83 -22.11
N SER A 13 -1.70 -28.92 -21.75
CA SER A 13 -0.27 -29.24 -21.62
C SER A 13 0.00 -30.05 -20.34
N PRO A 14 0.70 -31.20 -20.41
CA PRO A 14 1.05 -32.01 -19.25
C PRO A 14 1.83 -31.22 -18.18
N ILE A 15 2.77 -30.37 -18.63
CA ILE A 15 3.58 -29.52 -17.74
C ILE A 15 2.69 -28.55 -16.97
N PHE A 16 1.71 -27.95 -17.65
CA PHE A 16 0.83 -26.98 -17.03
C PHE A 16 -0.14 -27.64 -16.04
N GLN A 17 -0.64 -28.84 -16.36
CA GLN A 17 -1.45 -29.63 -15.43
C GLN A 17 -0.65 -30.04 -14.19
N GLU A 18 0.61 -30.43 -14.34
CA GLU A 18 1.49 -30.79 -13.23
C GLU A 18 1.79 -29.58 -12.33
N ILE A 19 2.01 -28.40 -12.92
CA ILE A 19 2.17 -27.14 -12.18
C ILE A 19 0.89 -26.82 -11.41
N LEU A 20 -0.28 -26.87 -12.07
CA LEU A 20 -1.56 -26.59 -11.42
C LEU A 20 -1.88 -27.59 -10.31
N ALA A 21 -1.56 -28.87 -10.49
CA ALA A 21 -1.72 -29.90 -9.47
C ALA A 21 -0.81 -29.62 -8.27
N THR A 22 0.48 -29.35 -8.50
CA THR A 22 1.46 -29.07 -7.45
C THR A 22 1.12 -27.80 -6.66
N VAL A 23 0.68 -26.75 -7.35
CA VAL A 23 0.25 -25.49 -6.75
C VAL A 23 -1.09 -25.66 -6.01
N GLY A 24 -1.98 -26.50 -6.53
CA GLY A 24 -3.27 -26.83 -5.92
C GLY A 24 -3.16 -27.64 -4.63
N ASP A 25 -2.21 -28.58 -4.56
CA ASP A 25 -2.01 -29.44 -3.39
C ASP A 25 -1.38 -28.71 -2.21
N LYS A 26 -0.63 -27.63 -2.47
CA LYS A 26 0.14 -26.89 -1.47
C LYS A 26 -0.32 -25.45 -1.43
N TRP A 27 -1.20 -25.14 -0.48
CA TRP A 27 -1.78 -23.79 -0.30
C TRP A 27 -0.74 -22.66 -0.29
N TYR A 28 0.44 -22.87 0.32
CA TYR A 28 1.50 -21.86 0.37
C TYR A 28 2.12 -21.58 -1.01
N LEU A 29 2.23 -22.60 -1.87
CA LEU A 29 2.67 -22.41 -3.26
C LEU A 29 1.63 -21.60 -4.05
N GLY A 30 0.34 -21.82 -3.79
CA GLY A 30 -0.72 -20.99 -4.37
C GLY A 30 -0.60 -19.52 -3.99
N ILE A 31 -0.34 -19.20 -2.71
CA ILE A 31 -0.11 -17.82 -2.25
C ILE A 31 1.11 -17.22 -2.96
N ILE A 32 2.23 -17.94 -3.02
CA ILE A 32 3.45 -17.46 -3.69
C ILE A 32 3.19 -17.23 -5.18
N ALA A 33 2.53 -18.17 -5.86
CA ALA A 33 2.21 -18.06 -7.28
C ALA A 33 1.33 -16.84 -7.56
N GLY A 34 0.26 -16.63 -6.78
CA GLY A 34 -0.61 -15.46 -6.93
C GLY A 34 0.12 -14.13 -6.72
N ALA A 35 1.02 -14.08 -5.73
CA ALA A 35 1.83 -12.90 -5.46
C ALA A 35 2.78 -12.60 -6.61
N VAL A 36 3.50 -13.61 -7.13
CA VAL A 36 4.44 -13.46 -8.24
C VAL A 36 3.73 -13.05 -9.53
N ILE A 37 2.64 -13.74 -9.89
CA ILE A 37 1.89 -13.44 -11.12
C ILE A 37 1.35 -12.01 -11.06
N THR A 38 0.75 -11.61 -9.93
CA THR A 38 0.21 -10.26 -9.78
C THR A 38 1.30 -9.20 -9.74
N ALA A 39 2.45 -9.48 -9.11
CA ALA A 39 3.60 -8.57 -9.08
C ALA A 39 4.17 -8.31 -10.47
N VAL A 40 4.25 -9.35 -11.32
CA VAL A 40 4.73 -9.25 -12.70
C VAL A 40 3.72 -8.53 -13.59
N LEU A 41 2.44 -8.89 -13.49
CA LEU A 41 1.38 -8.30 -14.30
C LEU A 41 0.95 -6.91 -13.82
N GLN A 42 1.27 -6.57 -12.57
CA GLN A 42 0.88 -5.32 -11.87
C GLN A 42 -0.63 -5.02 -11.93
N SER A 43 -1.45 -6.07 -12.12
CA SER A 43 -2.89 -5.96 -12.33
C SER A 43 -3.65 -7.11 -11.69
N SER A 44 -4.42 -6.80 -10.65
CA SER A 44 -5.29 -7.78 -9.96
C SER A 44 -6.42 -8.25 -10.85
N SER A 45 -6.95 -7.38 -11.72
CA SER A 45 -8.03 -7.72 -12.65
C SER A 45 -7.54 -8.67 -13.73
N ALA A 46 -6.32 -8.50 -14.25
CA ALA A 46 -5.70 -9.44 -15.18
C ALA A 46 -5.48 -10.81 -14.52
N THR A 47 -4.92 -10.84 -13.30
CA THR A 47 -4.67 -12.09 -12.59
C THR A 47 -5.96 -12.83 -12.22
N THR A 48 -6.98 -12.09 -11.76
CA THR A 48 -8.31 -12.65 -11.50
C THR A 48 -8.97 -13.14 -12.79
N GLY A 49 -8.79 -12.43 -13.90
CA GLY A 49 -9.24 -12.85 -15.24
C GLY A 49 -8.62 -14.18 -15.70
N ILE A 50 -7.33 -14.40 -15.40
CA ILE A 50 -6.66 -15.69 -15.64
C ILE A 50 -7.31 -16.79 -14.80
N LEU A 51 -7.54 -16.56 -13.51
CA LEU A 51 -8.20 -17.54 -12.64
C LEU A 51 -9.62 -17.87 -13.11
N VAL A 52 -10.40 -16.85 -13.50
CA VAL A 52 -11.74 -17.02 -14.08
C VAL A 52 -11.69 -17.83 -15.38
N ALA A 53 -10.70 -17.57 -16.26
CA ALA A 53 -10.53 -18.31 -17.50
C ALA A 53 -10.18 -19.79 -17.24
N LEU A 54 -9.31 -20.07 -16.27
CA LEU A 54 -8.94 -21.43 -15.86
C LEU A 54 -10.11 -22.17 -15.19
N ALA A 55 -10.89 -21.47 -14.37
CA ALA A 55 -12.09 -22.01 -13.74
C ALA A 55 -13.16 -22.36 -14.79
N THR A 56 -13.37 -21.48 -15.77
CA THR A 56 -14.30 -21.72 -16.89
C THR A 56 -13.85 -22.89 -17.77
N ALA A 57 -12.54 -23.11 -17.90
CA ALA A 57 -11.98 -24.27 -18.59
C ALA A 57 -12.00 -25.57 -17.76
N GLY A 58 -12.49 -25.53 -16.50
CA GLY A 58 -12.53 -26.68 -15.59
C GLY A 58 -11.17 -27.08 -15.02
N ALA A 59 -10.13 -26.26 -15.21
CA ALA A 59 -8.76 -26.57 -14.80
C ALA A 59 -8.51 -26.33 -13.31
N ILE A 60 -9.29 -25.43 -12.68
CA ILE A 60 -9.19 -25.13 -11.26
C ILE A 60 -10.57 -25.06 -10.62
N ASN A 61 -10.66 -25.47 -9.35
CA ASN A 61 -11.82 -25.27 -8.50
C ASN A 61 -11.56 -24.15 -7.48
N ILE A 62 -12.56 -23.81 -6.66
CA ILE A 62 -12.44 -22.75 -5.66
C ILE A 62 -11.36 -23.00 -4.60
N ASN A 63 -11.16 -24.24 -4.16
CA ASN A 63 -10.15 -24.58 -3.15
C ASN A 63 -8.73 -24.34 -3.67
N ASN A 64 -8.49 -24.61 -4.96
CA ASN A 64 -7.21 -24.32 -5.61
C ASN A 64 -7.05 -22.82 -5.91
N ALA A 65 -8.15 -22.11 -6.19
CA ALA A 65 -8.10 -20.69 -6.53
C ALA A 65 -7.90 -19.78 -5.31
N LEU A 66 -8.46 -20.13 -4.15
CA LEU A 66 -8.42 -19.29 -2.94
C LEU A 66 -6.99 -18.91 -2.48
N PRO A 67 -6.03 -19.84 -2.37
CA PRO A 67 -4.67 -19.46 -2.00
C PRO A 67 -4.04 -18.51 -3.02
N ILE A 68 -4.32 -18.69 -4.31
CA ILE A 68 -3.83 -17.80 -5.37
C ILE A 68 -4.44 -16.40 -5.21
N VAL A 69 -5.74 -16.31 -4.96
CA VAL A 69 -6.44 -15.03 -4.69
C VAL A 69 -5.80 -14.29 -3.51
N PHE A 70 -5.42 -14.99 -2.45
CA PHE A 70 -4.75 -14.36 -1.30
C PHE A 70 -3.33 -13.89 -1.64
N GLY A 71 -2.62 -14.67 -2.46
CA GLY A 71 -1.37 -14.26 -3.07
C GLY A 71 -1.50 -12.97 -3.89
N CYS A 72 -2.55 -12.85 -4.70
CA CYS A 72 -2.78 -11.67 -5.52
C CYS A 72 -2.83 -10.39 -4.69
N ASN A 73 -3.49 -10.42 -3.52
CA ASN A 73 -3.55 -9.26 -2.60
C ASN A 73 -2.17 -8.85 -2.05
N ILE A 74 -1.23 -9.79 -1.92
CA ILE A 74 0.16 -9.45 -1.58
C ILE A 74 0.86 -8.85 -2.81
N GLY A 75 0.67 -9.45 -3.98
CA GLY A 75 1.32 -9.02 -5.23
C GLY A 75 0.97 -7.59 -5.65
N THR A 76 -0.25 -7.11 -5.38
CA THR A 76 -0.65 -5.70 -5.66
C THR A 76 0.21 -4.66 -4.95
N CYS A 77 0.84 -5.03 -3.84
CA CYS A 77 1.69 -4.13 -3.07
C CYS A 77 2.95 -3.75 -3.83
N ILE A 78 3.40 -4.57 -4.79
CA ILE A 78 4.59 -4.30 -5.59
C ILE A 78 4.46 -3.01 -6.40
N THR A 79 3.26 -2.70 -6.91
CA THR A 79 3.03 -1.45 -7.65
C THR A 79 3.27 -0.23 -6.74
N ALA A 80 2.78 -0.27 -5.50
CA ALA A 80 3.00 0.80 -4.53
C ALA A 80 4.47 0.90 -4.10
N MET A 81 5.14 -0.25 -3.92
CA MET A 81 6.56 -0.30 -3.59
C MET A 81 7.42 0.32 -4.68
N ILE A 82 7.21 -0.05 -5.95
CA ILE A 82 7.91 0.53 -7.10
C ILE A 82 7.61 2.03 -7.23
N ALA A 83 6.34 2.43 -7.11
CA ALA A 83 5.94 3.83 -7.19
C ALA A 83 6.56 4.69 -6.08
N SER A 84 6.88 4.11 -4.93
CA SER A 84 7.53 4.83 -3.83
C SER A 84 9.02 5.06 -4.05
N VAL A 85 9.69 4.29 -4.92
CA VAL A 85 11.14 4.40 -5.12
C VAL A 85 11.51 5.81 -5.61
N GLY A 86 12.43 6.46 -4.89
CA GLY A 86 12.89 7.82 -5.23
C GLY A 86 11.93 8.95 -4.83
N THR A 87 10.87 8.64 -4.08
CA THR A 87 9.90 9.62 -3.56
C THR A 87 10.14 9.95 -2.07
N ASN A 88 9.23 10.71 -1.45
CA ASN A 88 9.33 11.13 -0.06
C ASN A 88 9.05 9.97 0.94
N LYS A 89 9.38 10.15 2.23
CA LYS A 89 9.19 9.10 3.24
C LYS A 89 7.72 8.75 3.46
N THR A 90 6.81 9.69 3.25
CA THR A 90 5.36 9.52 3.41
C THR A 90 4.84 8.52 2.40
N ALA A 91 5.27 8.62 1.14
CA ALA A 91 4.98 7.66 0.10
C ALA A 91 5.59 6.28 0.40
N HIS A 92 6.83 6.22 0.89
CA HIS A 92 7.43 4.95 1.32
C HIS A 92 6.68 4.33 2.52
N LYS A 93 6.30 5.14 3.51
CA LYS A 93 5.50 4.70 4.66
C LYS A 93 4.15 4.16 4.19
N ALA A 94 3.48 4.84 3.27
CA ALA A 94 2.22 4.37 2.68
C ALA A 94 2.38 3.04 1.94
N ALA A 95 3.45 2.86 1.15
CA ALA A 95 3.75 1.61 0.47
C ALA A 95 4.01 0.46 1.45
N ILE A 96 4.79 0.69 2.50
CA ILE A 96 5.03 -0.31 3.56
C ILE A 96 3.76 -0.59 4.37
N MET A 97 2.95 0.42 4.68
CA MET A 97 1.64 0.22 5.32
C MET A 97 0.78 -0.72 4.49
N HIS A 98 0.71 -0.49 3.17
CA HIS A 98 -0.08 -1.32 2.26
C HIS A 98 0.44 -2.77 2.21
N LEU A 99 1.76 -2.97 2.21
CA LEU A 99 2.38 -4.29 2.27
C LEU A 99 2.06 -5.02 3.58
N ILE A 100 2.25 -4.37 4.73
CA ILE A 100 1.98 -4.97 6.05
C ILE A 100 0.50 -5.30 6.19
N PHE A 101 -0.38 -4.43 5.70
CA PHE A 101 -1.84 -4.64 5.74
C PHE A 101 -2.25 -5.89 4.96
N ASN A 102 -1.76 -6.07 3.73
CA ASN A 102 -2.11 -7.24 2.92
C ASN A 102 -1.40 -8.51 3.39
N LEU A 103 -0.14 -8.43 3.80
CA LEU A 103 0.59 -9.58 4.33
C LEU A 103 -0.02 -10.05 5.66
N GLY A 104 -0.25 -9.13 6.60
CA GLY A 104 -0.90 -9.41 7.87
C GLY A 104 -2.31 -9.95 7.70
N GLY A 105 -3.07 -9.37 6.77
CA GLY A 105 -4.40 -9.85 6.39
C GLY A 105 -4.37 -11.29 5.90
N THR A 106 -3.51 -11.59 4.93
CA THR A 106 -3.34 -12.95 4.40
C THR A 106 -2.94 -13.93 5.49
N LEU A 107 -2.00 -13.57 6.39
CA LEU A 107 -1.58 -14.43 7.50
C LEU A 107 -2.73 -14.74 8.48
N ILE A 108 -3.54 -13.74 8.83
CA ILE A 108 -4.73 -13.92 9.68
C ILE A 108 -5.78 -14.80 9.00
N PHE A 109 -5.85 -14.78 7.68
CA PHE A 109 -6.80 -15.55 6.90
C PHE A 109 -6.35 -17.00 6.60
N ILE A 110 -5.10 -17.38 6.88
CA ILE A 110 -4.62 -18.76 6.69
C ILE A 110 -5.51 -19.79 7.42
N PRO A 111 -5.90 -19.64 8.70
CA PRO A 111 -6.82 -20.57 9.35
C PRO A 111 -8.19 -20.67 8.66
N VAL A 112 -8.72 -19.54 8.13
CA VAL A 112 -9.98 -19.50 7.39
C VAL A 112 -9.87 -20.22 6.05
N LEU A 113 -8.70 -20.10 5.40
CA LEU A 113 -8.36 -20.84 4.19
C LEU A 113 -8.30 -22.35 4.46
N LEU A 114 -7.53 -22.76 5.48
CA LEU A 114 -7.29 -24.17 5.80
C LEU A 114 -8.53 -24.90 6.33
N SER A 115 -9.42 -24.18 7.02
CA SER A 115 -10.70 -24.74 7.49
C SER A 115 -11.75 -24.90 6.38
N GLY A 116 -11.53 -24.34 5.19
CA GLY A 116 -12.48 -24.39 4.08
C GLY A 116 -13.74 -23.53 4.26
N ILE A 117 -13.84 -22.77 5.36
CA ILE A 117 -15.02 -21.95 5.69
C ILE A 117 -15.33 -20.98 4.55
N LEU A 118 -14.31 -20.27 4.06
CA LEU A 118 -14.50 -19.30 2.99
C LEU A 118 -14.91 -19.98 1.69
N GLY A 119 -14.28 -21.11 1.33
CA GLY A 119 -14.60 -21.88 0.12
C GLY A 119 -16.04 -22.38 0.12
N ASN A 120 -16.50 -22.93 1.25
CA ASN A 120 -17.88 -23.37 1.43
C ASN A 120 -18.85 -22.19 1.36
N PHE A 121 -18.56 -21.09 2.04
CA PHE A 121 -19.39 -19.89 2.04
C PHE A 121 -19.60 -19.34 0.62
N VAL A 122 -18.52 -19.11 -0.14
CA VAL A 122 -18.66 -18.58 -1.51
C VAL A 122 -19.34 -19.58 -2.45
N SER A 123 -19.13 -20.88 -2.23
CA SER A 123 -19.81 -21.94 -2.99
C SER A 123 -21.32 -21.97 -2.74
N THR A 124 -21.75 -21.74 -1.50
CA THR A 124 -23.19 -21.62 -1.17
C THR A 124 -23.81 -20.35 -1.71
N LEU A 125 -23.06 -19.23 -1.70
CA LEU A 125 -23.52 -17.96 -2.26
C LEU A 125 -23.62 -18.03 -3.78
N SER A 126 -22.78 -18.85 -4.42
CA SER A 126 -22.68 -18.93 -5.86
C SER A 126 -22.52 -20.37 -6.37
N PRO A 127 -23.57 -21.19 -6.28
CA PRO A 127 -23.49 -22.61 -6.63
C PRO A 127 -23.15 -22.80 -8.11
N GLY A 128 -22.19 -23.70 -8.40
CA GLY A 128 -21.82 -24.09 -9.77
C GLY A 128 -21.03 -23.05 -10.58
N ASP A 129 -20.80 -21.85 -10.05
CA ASP A 129 -20.09 -20.77 -10.75
C ASP A 129 -18.80 -20.40 -10.02
N VAL A 130 -17.73 -21.15 -10.32
CA VAL A 130 -16.40 -20.96 -9.71
C VAL A 130 -15.84 -19.56 -10.01
N SER A 131 -16.16 -18.99 -11.16
CA SER A 131 -15.75 -17.62 -11.52
C SER A 131 -16.34 -16.59 -10.57
N ARG A 132 -17.64 -16.70 -10.28
CA ARG A 132 -18.32 -15.84 -9.30
C ARG A 132 -17.87 -16.12 -7.87
N GLN A 133 -17.57 -17.38 -7.54
CA GLN A 133 -16.98 -17.75 -6.24
C GLN A 133 -15.63 -17.07 -6.01
N ILE A 134 -14.75 -17.04 -7.02
CA ILE A 134 -13.45 -16.35 -6.97
C ILE A 134 -13.65 -14.84 -6.73
N ALA A 135 -14.54 -14.21 -7.49
CA ALA A 135 -14.84 -12.78 -7.34
C ALA A 135 -15.40 -12.44 -5.94
N ASN A 136 -16.32 -13.26 -5.45
CA ASN A 136 -16.89 -13.12 -4.10
C ASN A 136 -15.83 -13.34 -3.02
N ALA A 137 -14.97 -14.34 -3.15
CA ALA A 137 -13.89 -14.60 -2.20
C ALA A 137 -12.93 -13.42 -2.09
N HIS A 138 -12.52 -12.86 -3.23
CA HIS A 138 -11.65 -11.68 -3.26
C HIS A 138 -12.32 -10.46 -2.58
N THR A 139 -13.63 -10.29 -2.77
CA THR A 139 -14.41 -9.21 -2.15
C THR A 139 -14.53 -9.40 -0.64
N VAL A 140 -14.94 -10.60 -0.20
CA VAL A 140 -15.07 -10.96 1.22
C VAL A 140 -13.73 -10.80 1.94
N PHE A 141 -12.64 -11.29 1.34
CA PHE A 141 -11.31 -11.12 1.90
C PHE A 141 -10.99 -9.64 2.11
N ASN A 142 -11.14 -8.79 1.11
CA ASN A 142 -10.77 -7.37 1.22
C ASN A 142 -11.63 -6.60 2.24
N ILE A 143 -12.94 -6.87 2.27
CA ILE A 143 -13.85 -6.23 3.23
C ILE A 143 -13.49 -6.65 4.66
N VAL A 144 -13.36 -7.95 4.91
CA VAL A 144 -13.11 -8.47 6.26
C VAL A 144 -11.68 -8.15 6.71
N ASN A 145 -10.68 -8.24 5.82
CA ASN A 145 -9.32 -7.81 6.13
C ASN A 145 -9.31 -6.33 6.52
N THR A 146 -10.01 -5.48 5.78
CA THR A 146 -10.14 -4.06 6.14
C THR A 146 -10.81 -3.87 7.49
N ALA A 147 -11.91 -4.58 7.77
CA ALA A 147 -12.59 -4.50 9.06
C ALA A 147 -11.69 -4.92 10.25
N ILE A 148 -10.79 -5.90 10.04
CA ILE A 148 -9.84 -6.37 11.06
C ILE A 148 -8.65 -5.40 11.20
N MET A 149 -8.09 -4.92 10.09
CA MET A 149 -6.88 -4.10 10.09
C MET A 149 -7.13 -2.64 10.48
N LEU A 150 -8.30 -2.10 10.15
CA LEU A 150 -8.65 -0.70 10.43
C LEU A 150 -8.55 -0.33 11.93
N PRO A 151 -9.08 -1.10 12.90
CA PRO A 151 -8.87 -0.80 14.32
C PRO A 151 -7.40 -0.94 14.76
N LEU A 152 -6.58 -1.68 14.01
CA LEU A 152 -5.16 -1.87 14.28
C LEU A 152 -4.28 -0.79 13.62
N THR A 153 -4.85 0.19 12.92
CA THR A 153 -4.09 1.24 12.20
C THR A 153 -3.07 1.94 13.09
N GLY A 154 -3.40 2.24 14.35
CA GLY A 154 -2.44 2.84 15.28
C GLY A 154 -1.22 1.97 15.57
N VAL A 155 -1.38 0.64 15.61
CA VAL A 155 -0.27 -0.32 15.74
C VAL A 155 0.53 -0.38 14.45
N LEU A 156 -0.15 -0.43 13.29
CA LEU A 156 0.49 -0.44 11.98
C LEU A 156 1.38 0.80 11.80
N ILE A 157 0.89 1.99 12.15
CA ILE A 157 1.66 3.25 12.10
C ILE A 157 2.91 3.16 12.99
N LYS A 158 2.81 2.59 14.20
CA LYS A 158 3.98 2.41 15.08
C LYS A 158 5.02 1.49 14.46
N ILE A 159 4.60 0.39 13.85
CA ILE A 159 5.50 -0.54 13.14
C ILE A 159 6.17 0.17 11.97
N VAL A 160 5.40 0.91 11.17
CA VAL A 160 5.93 1.61 9.99
C VAL A 160 6.90 2.71 10.37
N ASN A 161 6.62 3.49 11.41
CA ASN A 161 7.53 4.51 11.94
C ASN A 161 8.80 3.90 12.57
N ARG A 162 8.75 2.62 12.97
CA ARG A 162 9.94 1.88 13.43
C ARG A 162 10.81 1.43 12.25
N ILE A 163 10.21 1.06 11.12
CA ILE A 163 10.92 0.64 9.89
C ILE A 163 11.49 1.85 9.15
N ILE A 164 10.70 2.91 8.98
CA ILE A 164 11.10 4.18 8.37
C ILE A 164 10.99 5.28 9.43
N PRO A 165 12.07 5.55 10.18
CA PRO A 165 12.07 6.60 11.18
C PRO A 165 12.12 8.00 10.57
N GLY A 166 11.49 8.93 11.29
CA GLY A 166 11.32 10.31 10.89
C GLY A 166 10.13 10.49 9.97
N ASP A 167 9.41 11.59 10.14
CA ASP A 167 8.42 12.01 9.17
C ASP A 167 9.12 12.73 8.03
N ASP A 168 8.50 12.73 6.85
CA ASP A 168 8.67 13.93 6.06
C ASP A 168 8.04 15.00 6.93
N GLU A 169 8.87 15.88 7.49
CA GLU A 169 8.38 17.24 7.58
C GLU A 169 8.07 17.60 6.13
N GLU A 170 6.84 17.37 5.68
CA GLU A 170 6.30 18.18 4.62
C GLU A 170 6.38 19.60 5.17
N ASP A 171 7.49 20.23 4.78
CA ASP A 171 7.69 21.62 4.51
C ASP A 171 6.57 22.12 3.59
N LYS A 172 5.30 21.94 4.01
CA LYS A 172 4.17 22.58 3.36
C LYS A 172 4.43 24.08 3.49
N PRO A 173 4.54 24.81 2.38
CA PRO A 173 4.54 26.26 2.41
C PRO A 173 3.22 26.67 3.06
N GLY A 174 3.31 27.40 4.17
CA GLY A 174 2.14 27.93 4.86
C GLY A 174 2.17 27.85 6.39
N PRO A 175 1.38 28.70 7.06
CA PRO A 175 1.27 28.72 8.51
C PRO A 175 0.65 27.42 9.02
N LYS A 176 1.12 26.94 10.18
CA LYS A 176 0.59 25.74 10.84
C LYS A 176 -0.23 26.09 12.07
N TYR A 177 0.16 27.18 12.75
CA TYR A 177 -0.42 27.61 14.01
C TYR A 177 -1.32 28.83 13.85
N ILE A 178 -1.07 29.69 12.86
CA ILE A 178 -1.93 30.86 12.58
C ILE A 178 -3.25 30.35 11.98
N ASP A 179 -4.35 30.71 12.63
CA ASP A 179 -5.73 30.50 12.15
C ASP A 179 -6.39 31.87 12.10
N ASP A 180 -6.73 32.33 10.91
CA ASP A 180 -7.29 33.66 10.66
C ASP A 180 -8.56 33.92 11.47
N ARG A 181 -9.31 32.85 11.81
CA ARG A 181 -10.54 32.93 12.59
C ARG A 181 -10.30 33.29 14.06
N LEU A 182 -9.07 33.13 14.54
CA LEU A 182 -8.67 33.40 15.91
C LEU A 182 -7.91 34.74 16.05
N LEU A 183 -7.67 35.45 14.95
CA LEU A 183 -7.02 36.77 14.95
C LEU A 183 -7.83 37.83 15.71
N GLU A 184 -9.15 37.67 15.80
CA GLU A 184 -10.02 38.54 16.59
C GLU A 184 -9.80 38.40 18.11
N THR A 185 -9.01 37.42 18.55
CA THR A 185 -8.68 37.19 19.97
C THR A 185 -7.19 37.48 20.24
N PRO A 186 -6.81 38.70 20.70
CA PRO A 186 -5.42 39.16 20.71
C PRO A 186 -4.44 38.26 21.46
N VAL A 187 -4.86 37.67 22.58
CA VAL A 187 -4.01 36.80 23.41
C VAL A 187 -3.71 35.47 22.68
N ILE A 188 -4.69 34.91 21.98
CA ILE A 188 -4.53 33.65 21.23
C ILE A 188 -3.69 33.92 19.98
N ALA A 189 -3.98 35.01 19.25
CA ALA A 189 -3.24 35.44 18.08
C ALA A 189 -1.74 35.64 18.39
N ALA A 190 -1.41 36.34 19.48
CA ALA A 190 -0.02 36.51 19.92
C ALA A 190 0.67 35.16 20.21
N GLY A 191 -0.05 34.21 20.83
CA GLY A 191 0.46 32.86 21.07
C GLY A 191 0.68 32.06 19.78
N GLN A 192 -0.19 32.21 18.78
CA GLN A 192 -0.04 31.58 17.46
C GLN A 192 1.15 32.13 16.71
N VAL A 193 1.30 33.47 16.66
CA VAL A 193 2.45 34.14 16.05
C VAL A 193 3.75 33.70 16.73
N ALA A 194 3.81 33.66 18.06
CA ALA A 194 5.00 33.18 18.76
C ALA A 194 5.39 31.74 18.37
N LYS A 195 4.41 30.83 18.22
CA LYS A 195 4.66 29.45 17.76
C LYS A 195 5.10 29.40 16.30
N GLU A 196 4.53 30.21 15.42
CA GLU A 196 4.91 30.25 14.02
C GLU A 196 6.32 30.86 13.84
N THR A 197 6.66 31.90 14.59
CA THR A 197 8.01 32.49 14.64
C THR A 197 9.03 31.47 15.14
N LEU A 198 8.70 30.68 16.18
CA LEU A 198 9.57 29.59 16.65
C LEU A 198 9.77 28.53 15.57
N ARG A 199 8.72 28.18 14.81
CA ARG A 199 8.83 27.25 13.68
C ARG A 199 9.74 27.82 12.58
N MET A 200 9.55 29.09 12.21
CA MET A 200 10.40 29.78 11.23
C MET A 200 11.86 29.79 11.66
N ALA A 201 12.16 30.09 12.92
CA ALA A 201 13.52 30.06 13.47
C ALA A 201 14.16 28.65 13.38
N ASN A 202 13.39 27.59 13.67
CA ASN A 202 13.87 26.21 13.52
C ASN A 202 14.16 25.85 12.05
N LYS A 203 13.35 26.33 11.10
CA LYS A 203 13.60 26.16 9.66
C LYS A 203 14.83 26.93 9.20
N ALA A 204 15.04 28.16 9.66
CA ALA A 204 16.26 28.91 9.38
C ALA A 204 17.51 28.18 9.92
N LYS A 205 17.45 27.66 11.15
CA LYS A 205 18.52 26.85 11.73
C LYS A 205 18.81 25.58 10.92
N LYS A 206 17.76 24.87 10.47
CA LYS A 206 17.88 23.68 9.61
C LYS A 206 18.49 24.03 8.26
N GLY A 207 18.09 25.15 7.66
CA GLY A 207 18.64 25.66 6.41
C GLY A 207 20.14 25.93 6.49
N LEU A 208 20.60 26.55 7.58
CA LEU A 208 22.03 26.75 7.84
C LEU A 208 22.78 25.42 7.97
N ALA A 209 22.24 24.46 8.73
CA ALA A 209 22.86 23.15 8.88
C ALA A 209 22.96 22.39 7.54
N LEU A 210 21.90 22.42 6.73
CA LEU A 210 21.89 21.82 5.38
C LEU A 210 22.89 22.50 4.45
N ALA A 211 23.04 23.83 4.54
CA ALA A 211 24.00 24.57 3.72
C ALA A 211 25.45 24.22 4.07
N ILE A 212 25.76 24.08 5.36
CA ILE A 212 27.08 23.62 5.82
C ILE A 212 27.33 22.19 5.33
N GLU A 213 26.37 21.29 5.51
CA GLU A 213 26.50 19.89 5.08
C GLU A 213 26.65 19.76 3.56
N ALA A 214 25.88 20.53 2.78
CA ALA A 214 25.99 20.58 1.32
C ALA A 214 27.37 21.05 0.87
N PHE A 215 27.93 22.06 1.55
CA PHE A 215 29.26 22.58 1.26
C PHE A 215 30.36 21.57 1.59
N GLU A 216 30.29 20.90 2.75
CA GLU A 216 31.29 19.92 3.18
C GLU A 216 31.26 18.63 2.34
N SER A 217 30.06 18.17 1.94
CA SER A 217 29.88 16.92 1.20
C SER A 217 29.90 17.08 -0.32
N ASN A 218 29.81 18.32 -0.82
CA ASN A 218 29.64 18.64 -2.24
C ASN A 218 28.43 17.90 -2.89
N ASP A 219 27.35 17.70 -2.13
CA ASP A 219 26.12 17.01 -2.58
C ASP A 219 25.09 18.01 -3.12
N GLU A 220 24.89 18.03 -4.44
CA GLU A 220 23.89 18.87 -5.12
C GLU A 220 22.45 18.62 -4.63
N LYS A 221 22.14 17.41 -4.14
CA LYS A 221 20.80 17.12 -3.59
C LYS A 221 20.54 17.89 -2.31
N LEU A 222 21.58 18.14 -1.49
CA LEU A 222 21.46 18.95 -0.29
C LEU A 222 21.29 20.44 -0.64
N ILE A 223 21.92 20.93 -1.70
CA ILE A 223 21.71 22.29 -2.22
C ILE A 223 20.23 22.51 -2.56
N LYS A 224 19.60 21.56 -3.26
CA LYS A 224 18.16 21.65 -3.56
C LYS A 224 17.31 21.75 -2.28
N LYS A 225 17.62 20.96 -1.25
CA LYS A 225 16.91 21.02 0.04
C LYS A 225 17.07 22.36 0.77
N VAL A 226 18.21 23.03 0.61
CA VAL A 226 18.40 24.39 1.16
C VAL A 226 17.40 25.35 0.53
N TYR A 227 17.28 25.35 -0.79
CA TYR A 227 16.31 26.20 -1.50
C TYR A 227 14.87 25.86 -1.17
N ASP A 228 14.52 24.56 -1.10
CA ASP A 228 13.17 24.12 -0.72
C ASP A 228 12.81 24.60 0.71
N ASN A 229 13.77 24.56 1.65
CA ASN A 229 13.59 25.07 3.01
C ASN A 229 13.47 26.60 3.05
N GLU A 230 14.19 27.31 2.19
CA GLU A 230 14.13 28.78 2.09
C GLU A 230 12.74 29.27 1.62
N VAL A 231 12.10 28.55 0.70
CA VAL A 231 10.72 28.83 0.27
C VAL A 231 9.78 28.80 1.48
N VAL A 232 9.93 27.81 2.37
CA VAL A 232 9.11 27.73 3.60
C VAL A 232 9.37 28.91 4.52
N VAL A 233 10.64 29.28 4.75
CA VAL A 233 10.99 30.43 5.59
C VAL A 233 10.32 31.71 5.07
N ASN A 234 10.36 31.94 3.76
CA ASN A 234 9.72 33.10 3.13
C ASN A 234 8.19 33.08 3.29
N THR A 235 7.54 31.94 3.04
CA THR A 235 6.10 31.82 3.22
C THR A 235 5.68 32.03 4.68
N LEU A 236 6.49 31.55 5.64
CA LEU A 236 6.22 31.80 7.06
C LEU A 236 6.40 33.27 7.43
N ASN A 237 7.42 33.94 6.90
CA ASN A 237 7.63 35.36 7.12
C ASN A 237 6.45 36.19 6.60
N GLU A 238 5.97 35.91 5.38
CA GLU A 238 4.76 36.54 4.84
C GLU A 238 3.56 36.31 5.77
N ALA A 239 3.25 35.05 6.09
CA ALA A 239 2.10 34.71 6.94
C ALA A 239 2.16 35.29 8.37
N ILE A 240 3.35 35.57 8.91
CA ILE A 240 3.52 36.19 10.23
C ILE A 240 3.35 37.72 10.17
N THR A 241 3.67 38.33 9.03
CA THR A 241 3.75 39.79 8.89
C THR A 241 2.54 40.42 8.22
N THR A 242 1.70 39.62 7.55
CA THR A 242 0.42 40.03 6.95
C THR A 242 -0.77 39.65 7.82
#